data_AF-A0A842R7J3-F1
#
_entry.id   AF-A0A842R7J3-F1
#
_cell.length_a   1.000
_cell.length_b   1.000
_cell.length_c   1.000
_cell.angle_alpha   90.00
_cell.angle_beta   90.00
_cell.angle_gamma   90.00
#
_symmetry.space_group_name_H-M   'P 1'
#
loop_
_entity.id
_entity.type
_entity.pdbx_description
1 polymer ?
#
loop_
_entity_poly.entity_id
_entity_poly.type
_entity_poly.pdbx_seq_one_letter_code
_entity_poly.pdbx_strand_id
1 'polypeptide(L)'
;MFKPTGETKDVTLRGVDKKLYEQFVESARKFGLSTGDAFNNLVFFMIKQPWLMHGPPLPRKERSRSPPPEVIKGLESLVVSKKDLTEAGEDAVFLFKDIGQLIFAKDVDGPTLIKHVKLISRSEVEFRGDVPKIIRLGLVRKKCEYTSPTEEEALKDITIRNVSSSLYDEFLAKAKSEGKTTGEFFSMILANSLPFIEIREAVGPMRKKKILLIVFEDRVQISTEDLEALGDRGVVFYGINELDFAKDLEQELFLNAIIKIIKCEKVILPKTVPRLIVLSRTIDCKNLELHN
;
A
#
# COMPACT_ATOMS: atom_id res chain seq x y z
N MET A 1 -10.01 -13.06 -12.13
CA MET A 1 -8.67 -13.65 -12.18
C MET A 1 -8.23 -13.58 -13.63
N PHE A 2 -7.09 -12.95 -13.94
CA PHE A 2 -6.60 -12.88 -15.32
C PHE A 2 -6.16 -14.29 -15.71
N LYS A 3 -6.72 -14.83 -16.79
CA LYS A 3 -6.20 -16.01 -17.46
C LYS A 3 -5.51 -15.53 -18.72
N PRO A 4 -4.23 -15.85 -18.94
CA PRO A 4 -3.56 -15.45 -20.17
C PRO A 4 -4.30 -16.06 -21.36
N THR A 5 -4.77 -15.20 -22.25
CA THR A 5 -5.33 -15.58 -23.56
C THR A 5 -4.21 -15.40 -24.58
N GLY A 6 -3.41 -16.44 -24.81
CA GLY A 6 -2.29 -16.41 -25.74
C GLY A 6 -1.23 -17.45 -25.43
N GLU A 7 -0.12 -17.40 -26.17
CA GLU A 7 1.03 -18.29 -25.96
C GLU A 7 1.65 -18.09 -24.58
N THR A 8 2.01 -19.21 -23.95
CA THR A 8 2.74 -19.25 -22.69
C THR A 8 4.14 -19.82 -22.91
N LYS A 9 5.10 -19.39 -22.10
CA LYS A 9 6.48 -19.89 -22.10
C LYS A 9 7.01 -20.07 -20.68
N ASP A 10 8.03 -20.90 -20.57
CA ASP A 10 8.83 -21.01 -19.35
C ASP A 10 9.93 -19.96 -19.39
N VAL A 11 10.02 -19.15 -18.35
CA VAL A 11 10.98 -18.05 -18.27
C VAL A 11 11.90 -18.25 -17.09
N THR A 12 13.18 -17.91 -17.26
CA THR A 12 14.14 -17.91 -16.16
C THR A 12 14.50 -16.48 -15.80
N LEU A 13 14.30 -16.13 -14.53
CA LEU A 13 14.70 -14.87 -13.95
C LEU A 13 15.97 -15.11 -13.13
N ARG A 14 17.01 -14.34 -13.40
CA ARG A 14 18.30 -14.48 -12.72
C ARG A 14 18.47 -13.42 -11.65
N GLY A 15 19.06 -13.79 -10.52
CA GLY A 15 19.33 -12.84 -9.43
C GLY A 15 18.05 -12.29 -8.77
N VAL A 16 17.06 -13.15 -8.51
CA VAL A 16 15.86 -12.76 -7.75
C VAL A 16 16.15 -12.87 -6.26
N ASP A 17 15.79 -11.84 -5.50
CA ASP A 17 15.73 -11.88 -4.04
C ASP A 17 14.97 -13.11 -3.53
N LYS A 18 15.71 -14.01 -2.90
CA LYS A 18 15.23 -15.32 -2.47
C LYS A 18 14.09 -15.19 -1.47
N LYS A 19 14.20 -14.27 -0.51
CA LYS A 19 13.21 -14.09 0.56
C LYS A 19 11.89 -13.57 0.01
N LEU A 20 11.95 -12.56 -0.86
CA LEU A 20 10.75 -12.01 -1.50
C LEU A 20 10.08 -13.07 -2.39
N TYR A 21 10.87 -13.86 -3.13
CA TYR A 21 10.32 -14.92 -3.97
C TYR A 21 9.65 -16.04 -3.15
N GLU A 22 10.24 -16.47 -2.04
CA GLU A 22 9.65 -17.47 -1.16
C GLU A 22 8.30 -17.00 -0.60
N GLN A 23 8.22 -15.75 -0.14
CA GLN A 23 6.96 -15.13 0.30
C GLN A 23 5.91 -15.08 -0.82
N PHE A 24 6.34 -14.72 -2.04
CA PHE A 24 5.47 -14.70 -3.21
C PHE A 24 4.89 -16.08 -3.54
N VAL A 25 5.71 -17.13 -3.51
CA VAL A 25 5.26 -18.51 -3.74
C VAL A 25 4.28 -18.96 -2.65
N GLU A 26 4.54 -18.61 -1.39
CA GLU A 26 3.63 -18.91 -0.29
C GLU A 26 2.27 -18.22 -0.47
N SER A 27 2.26 -16.92 -0.79
CA SER A 27 1.04 -16.19 -1.10
C SER A 27 0.29 -16.80 -2.29
N ALA A 28 0.99 -17.12 -3.38
CA ALA A 28 0.38 -17.76 -4.55
C ALA A 28 -0.33 -19.06 -4.17
N ARG A 29 0.32 -19.90 -3.36
CA ARG A 29 -0.25 -21.16 -2.85
C ARG A 29 -1.50 -20.91 -1.98
N LYS A 30 -1.47 -19.92 -1.09
CA LYS A 30 -2.63 -19.54 -0.26
C LYS A 30 -3.85 -19.16 -1.10
N PHE A 31 -3.65 -18.53 -2.25
CA PHE A 31 -4.72 -18.18 -3.19
C PHE A 31 -5.07 -19.29 -4.20
N GLY A 32 -4.46 -20.48 -4.09
CA GLY A 32 -4.68 -21.58 -5.04
C GLY A 32 -4.17 -21.29 -6.45
N LEU A 33 -3.14 -20.45 -6.57
CA LEU A 33 -2.54 -20.04 -7.84
C LEU A 33 -1.27 -20.83 -8.11
N SER A 34 -1.00 -21.12 -9.38
CA SER A 34 0.35 -21.49 -9.80
C SER A 34 1.26 -20.25 -9.75
N THR A 35 2.58 -20.45 -9.62
CA THR A 35 3.56 -19.36 -9.66
C THR A 35 3.46 -18.53 -10.95
N GLY A 36 3.20 -19.19 -12.09
CA GLY A 36 2.98 -18.53 -13.39
C GLY A 36 1.74 -17.65 -13.40
N ASP A 37 0.62 -18.16 -12.89
CA ASP A 37 -0.62 -17.37 -12.78
C ASP A 37 -0.45 -16.18 -11.84
N ALA A 38 0.21 -16.38 -10.70
CA ALA A 38 0.50 -15.30 -9.76
C ALA A 38 1.41 -14.23 -10.40
N PHE A 39 2.43 -14.65 -11.15
CA PHE A 39 3.33 -13.75 -11.87
C PHE A 39 2.56 -12.94 -12.92
N ASN A 40 1.77 -13.61 -13.77
CA ASN A 40 0.97 -12.97 -14.80
C ASN A 40 0.01 -11.94 -14.22
N ASN A 41 -0.72 -12.29 -13.15
CA ASN A 41 -1.61 -11.36 -12.46
C ASN A 41 -0.82 -10.15 -11.92
N LEU A 42 0.30 -10.40 -11.24
CA LEU A 42 1.10 -9.36 -10.61
C LEU A 42 1.67 -8.37 -11.63
N VAL A 43 2.30 -8.88 -12.70
CA VAL A 43 2.85 -8.07 -13.78
C VAL A 43 1.76 -7.30 -14.50
N PHE A 44 0.63 -7.95 -14.81
CA PHE A 44 -0.51 -7.28 -15.43
C PHE A 44 -1.01 -6.10 -14.59
N PHE A 45 -1.22 -6.31 -13.28
CA PHE A 45 -1.67 -5.24 -12.41
C PHE A 45 -0.64 -4.13 -12.25
N MET A 46 0.65 -4.45 -12.16
CA MET A 46 1.70 -3.44 -12.03
C MET A 46 1.90 -2.60 -13.29
N ILE A 47 1.90 -3.23 -14.46
CA ILE A 47 2.20 -2.57 -15.74
C ILE A 47 0.94 -1.95 -16.35
N LYS A 48 -0.15 -2.73 -16.48
CA LYS A 48 -1.35 -2.29 -17.23
C LYS A 48 -2.37 -1.56 -16.37
N GLN A 49 -2.49 -1.89 -15.09
CA GLN A 49 -3.59 -1.42 -14.24
C GLN A 49 -3.14 -1.14 -12.79
N PRO A 50 -2.22 -0.18 -12.57
CA PRO A 50 -1.63 0.06 -11.25
C PRO A 50 -2.65 0.43 -10.16
N TRP A 51 -3.85 0.89 -10.53
CA TRP A 51 -4.96 1.12 -9.60
C TRP A 51 -5.75 -0.15 -9.22
N LEU A 52 -5.65 -1.24 -9.99
CA LEU A 52 -6.26 -2.53 -9.65
C LEU A 52 -5.40 -3.37 -8.69
N MET A 53 -4.15 -2.96 -8.41
CA MET A 53 -3.39 -3.46 -7.25
C MET A 53 -4.10 -3.18 -5.91
N HIS A 54 -5.16 -2.37 -5.93
CA HIS A 54 -6.08 -2.16 -4.82
C HIS A 54 -7.19 -3.23 -4.70
N GLY A 55 -7.16 -4.28 -5.52
CA GLY A 55 -7.87 -5.54 -5.29
C GLY A 55 -8.27 -6.30 -6.57
N PRO A 56 -8.12 -7.63 -6.66
CA PRO A 56 -8.71 -8.44 -7.73
C PRO A 56 -10.25 -8.38 -7.70
N PRO A 57 -10.92 -8.77 -8.81
CA PRO A 57 -12.37 -8.77 -8.87
C PRO A 57 -12.92 -9.71 -7.80
N LEU A 58 -13.72 -9.13 -6.90
CA LEU A 58 -14.46 -9.85 -5.88
C LEU A 58 -15.44 -10.82 -6.57
N PRO A 59 -15.75 -12.00 -6.00
CA PRO A 59 -16.96 -12.71 -6.39
C PRO A 59 -18.14 -11.75 -6.25
N ARG A 60 -18.97 -11.68 -7.30
CA ARG A 60 -20.11 -10.77 -7.45
C ARG A 60 -21.09 -10.94 -6.27
N LYS A 61 -20.93 -10.12 -5.24
CA LYS A 61 -22.03 -9.69 -4.36
C LYS A 61 -21.95 -8.17 -4.27
N GLU A 62 -23.11 -7.55 -4.51
CA GLU A 62 -23.41 -6.12 -4.61
C GLU A 62 -22.32 -5.21 -4.05
N ARG A 63 -21.45 -4.73 -4.93
CA ARG A 63 -20.59 -3.59 -4.62
C ARG A 63 -21.50 -2.36 -4.53
N SER A 64 -21.44 -1.62 -3.43
CA SER A 64 -21.85 -0.21 -3.47
C SER A 64 -21.06 0.44 -4.60
N ARG A 65 -21.77 0.94 -5.62
CA ARG A 65 -21.20 1.54 -6.82
C ARG A 65 -20.61 2.91 -6.49
N SER A 66 -19.54 2.97 -5.72
CA SER A 66 -18.70 4.17 -5.75
C SER A 66 -18.03 4.21 -7.13
N PRO A 67 -18.15 5.32 -7.89
CA PRO A 67 -17.48 5.44 -9.18
C PRO A 67 -15.96 5.25 -9.01
N PRO A 68 -15.27 4.72 -10.03
CA PRO A 68 -13.81 4.65 -10.00
C PRO A 68 -13.23 6.06 -9.84
N PRO A 69 -12.09 6.21 -9.14
CA PRO A 69 -11.50 7.52 -8.96
C PRO A 69 -10.97 8.07 -10.28
N GLU A 70 -11.11 9.38 -10.47
CA GLU A 70 -10.51 10.12 -11.57
C GLU A 70 -8.99 10.22 -11.36
N VAL A 71 -8.21 9.89 -12.39
CA VAL A 71 -6.75 9.79 -12.28
C VAL A 71 -6.09 11.03 -12.89
N ILE A 72 -5.45 11.83 -12.04
CA ILE A 72 -4.66 13.00 -12.44
C ILE A 72 -3.18 12.60 -12.40
N LYS A 73 -2.47 12.72 -13.53
CA LYS A 73 -1.08 12.25 -13.63
C LYS A 73 -0.19 12.97 -14.64
N GLY A 74 1.12 12.88 -14.43
CA GLY A 74 2.15 13.27 -15.40
C GLY A 74 2.33 14.79 -15.52
N LEU A 75 2.10 15.53 -14.43
CA LEU A 75 2.23 16.98 -14.39
C LEU A 75 3.53 17.36 -13.67
N GLU A 76 4.17 18.45 -14.06
CA GLU A 76 5.34 18.97 -13.33
C GLU A 76 4.93 19.60 -12.01
N SER A 77 3.86 20.40 -12.00
CA SER A 77 3.31 21.03 -10.81
C SER A 77 1.79 21.12 -10.87
N LEU A 78 1.11 20.99 -9.73
CA LEU A 78 -0.33 21.18 -9.60
C LEU A 78 -0.65 21.83 -8.25
N VAL A 79 -1.45 22.89 -8.27
CA VAL A 79 -2.06 23.48 -7.07
C VAL A 79 -3.54 23.11 -7.04
N VAL A 80 -4.01 22.58 -5.92
CA VAL A 80 -5.39 22.13 -5.73
C VAL A 80 -6.02 22.90 -4.58
N SER A 81 -7.11 23.61 -4.87
CA SER A 81 -7.95 24.29 -3.88
C SER A 81 -9.11 23.42 -3.42
N LYS A 82 -9.81 23.83 -2.37
CA LYS A 82 -11.03 23.14 -1.92
C LYS A 82 -12.11 23.18 -2.98
N LYS A 83 -12.21 24.32 -3.68
CA LYS A 83 -13.13 24.52 -4.80
C LYS A 83 -12.94 23.45 -5.88
N ASP A 84 -11.70 23.21 -6.31
CA ASP A 84 -11.36 22.22 -7.34
C ASP A 84 -11.84 20.80 -6.97
N LEU A 85 -11.72 20.43 -5.69
CA LEU A 85 -12.15 19.12 -5.20
C LEU A 85 -13.68 18.99 -5.11
N THR A 86 -14.38 20.07 -4.76
CA THR A 86 -15.83 20.05 -4.52
C THR A 86 -16.67 20.28 -5.78
N GLU A 87 -16.18 21.08 -6.74
CA GLU A 87 -16.93 21.41 -7.97
C GLU A 87 -17.04 20.23 -8.95
N ALA A 88 -16.15 19.25 -8.84
CA ALA A 88 -16.20 18.04 -9.64
C ALA A 88 -17.38 17.11 -9.28
N GLY A 89 -18.08 17.39 -8.18
CA GLY A 89 -19.27 16.66 -7.74
C GLY A 89 -19.09 16.02 -6.37
N GLU A 90 -20.21 15.76 -5.70
CA GLU A 90 -20.20 15.29 -4.31
C GLU A 90 -19.52 13.91 -4.14
N ASP A 91 -19.67 13.05 -5.13
CA ASP A 91 -19.11 11.69 -5.16
C ASP A 91 -17.79 11.59 -5.94
N ALA A 92 -17.27 12.72 -6.43
CA ALA A 92 -16.01 12.72 -7.18
C ALA A 92 -14.84 12.40 -6.26
N VAL A 93 -14.03 11.43 -6.66
CA VAL A 93 -12.84 11.01 -5.92
C VAL A 93 -11.65 10.99 -6.87
N PHE A 94 -10.52 11.54 -6.43
CA PHE A 94 -9.32 11.72 -7.24
C PHE A 94 -8.17 10.84 -6.78
N LEU A 95 -7.38 10.39 -7.74
CA LEU A 95 -6.09 9.76 -7.53
C LEU A 95 -5.02 10.61 -8.20
N PHE A 96 -4.07 11.11 -7.41
CA PHE A 96 -2.93 11.90 -7.90
C PHE A 96 -1.72 11.00 -8.05
N LYS A 97 -1.05 11.07 -9.21
CA LYS A 97 0.06 10.17 -9.53
C LYS A 97 1.11 10.82 -10.41
N ASP A 98 2.39 10.64 -10.14
CA ASP A 98 3.45 11.14 -11.03
C ASP A 98 3.32 12.65 -11.27
N ILE A 99 3.14 13.40 -10.17
CA ILE A 99 3.09 14.88 -10.20
C ILE A 99 4.35 15.36 -9.52
N GLY A 100 5.20 16.13 -10.20
CA GLY A 100 6.46 16.64 -9.63
C GLY A 100 6.21 17.31 -8.28
N GLN A 101 5.46 18.42 -8.29
CA GLN A 101 5.05 19.15 -7.10
C GLN A 101 3.52 19.27 -7.00
N LEU A 102 2.91 18.71 -5.95
CA LEU A 102 1.47 18.79 -5.67
C LEU A 102 1.23 19.62 -4.41
N ILE A 103 0.56 20.75 -4.56
CA ILE A 103 0.31 21.69 -3.46
C ILE A 103 -1.19 21.75 -3.18
N PHE A 104 -1.60 21.34 -1.98
CA PHE A 104 -2.96 21.61 -1.50
C PHE A 104 -2.98 23.00 -0.85
N ALA A 105 -3.84 23.87 -1.34
CA ALA A 105 -3.96 25.25 -0.89
C ALA A 105 -4.47 25.34 0.56
N LYS A 106 -4.38 26.54 1.15
CA LYS A 106 -4.69 26.79 2.57
C LYS A 106 -6.14 26.49 2.95
N ASP A 107 -7.04 26.57 2.00
CA ASP A 107 -8.48 26.31 2.15
C ASP A 107 -8.82 24.81 2.16
N VAL A 108 -7.86 23.93 1.85
CA VAL A 108 -8.07 22.48 1.84
C VAL A 108 -7.87 21.90 3.25
N ASP A 109 -8.95 21.34 3.80
CA ASP A 109 -8.98 20.71 5.12
C ASP A 109 -8.95 19.17 5.06
N GLY A 110 -8.67 18.54 6.21
CA GLY A 110 -8.64 17.08 6.36
C GLY A 110 -9.91 16.37 5.90
N PRO A 111 -11.13 16.80 6.32
CA PRO A 111 -12.39 16.20 5.87
C PRO A 111 -12.58 16.24 4.35
N THR A 112 -12.24 17.35 3.70
CA THR A 112 -12.31 17.51 2.24
C THR A 112 -11.39 16.50 1.55
N LEU A 113 -10.14 16.38 2.02
CA LEU A 113 -9.18 15.43 1.47
C LEU A 113 -9.64 13.98 1.66
N ILE A 114 -10.13 13.65 2.85
CA ILE A 114 -10.68 12.33 3.18
C ILE A 114 -11.83 11.95 2.24
N LYS A 115 -12.70 12.90 1.89
CA LYS A 115 -13.85 12.69 1.01
C LYS A 115 -13.43 12.54 -0.45
N HIS A 116 -12.61 13.45 -0.95
CA HIS A 116 -12.36 13.62 -2.38
C HIS A 116 -11.02 13.04 -2.86
N VAL A 117 -10.08 12.69 -1.98
CA VAL A 117 -8.77 12.17 -2.37
C VAL A 117 -8.66 10.70 -1.97
N LYS A 118 -8.49 9.84 -2.97
CA LYS A 118 -8.29 8.40 -2.75
C LYS A 118 -6.87 8.09 -2.32
N LEU A 119 -5.91 8.66 -3.05
CA LEU A 119 -4.51 8.31 -2.97
C LEU A 119 -3.66 9.35 -3.70
N ILE A 120 -2.50 9.64 -3.15
CA ILE A 120 -1.42 10.38 -3.78
C ILE A 120 -0.21 9.45 -3.86
N SER A 121 0.43 9.33 -5.02
CA SER A 121 1.57 8.43 -5.18
C SER A 121 2.60 8.97 -6.17
N ARG A 122 3.89 8.81 -5.86
CA ARG A 122 4.97 9.34 -6.70
C ARG A 122 4.81 10.84 -6.97
N SER A 123 4.56 11.60 -5.90
CA SER A 123 4.45 13.05 -5.93
C SER A 123 5.13 13.67 -4.73
N GLU A 124 5.79 14.81 -4.92
CA GLU A 124 6.22 15.67 -3.81
C GLU A 124 5.02 16.50 -3.38
N VAL A 125 4.61 16.40 -2.11
CA VAL A 125 3.33 16.97 -1.65
C VAL A 125 3.54 18.00 -0.57
N GLU A 126 2.95 19.18 -0.77
CA GLU A 126 2.87 20.26 0.22
C GLU A 126 1.40 20.45 0.63
N PHE A 127 1.10 20.42 1.93
CA PHE A 127 -0.20 20.76 2.48
C PHE A 127 -0.10 22.11 3.19
N ARG A 128 -0.72 23.15 2.63
CA ARG A 128 -0.70 24.51 3.22
C ARG A 128 -1.82 24.77 4.22
N GLY A 129 -2.87 23.96 4.19
CA GLY A 129 -3.97 23.99 5.14
C GLY A 129 -3.67 23.22 6.43
N ASP A 130 -4.57 23.36 7.40
CA ASP A 130 -4.52 22.58 8.63
C ASP A 130 -5.07 21.16 8.39
N VAL A 131 -4.17 20.26 8.01
CA VAL A 131 -4.50 18.86 7.73
C VAL A 131 -3.88 17.99 8.82
N PRO A 132 -4.64 17.17 9.56
CA PRO A 132 -4.10 16.22 10.53
C PRO A 132 -2.99 15.33 9.92
N LYS A 133 -1.92 15.11 10.68
CA LYS A 133 -0.74 14.37 10.20
C LYS A 133 -1.11 12.96 9.74
N ILE A 134 -2.00 12.28 10.47
CA ILE A 134 -2.45 10.94 10.09
C ILE A 134 -3.09 10.90 8.68
N ILE A 135 -3.80 11.97 8.30
CA ILE A 135 -4.46 12.08 7.00
C ILE A 135 -3.42 12.28 5.91
N ARG A 136 -2.42 13.15 6.15
CA ARG A 136 -1.30 13.36 5.23
C ARG A 136 -0.57 12.06 4.93
N LEU A 137 -0.16 11.35 5.99
CA LEU A 137 0.54 10.06 5.88
C LEU A 137 -0.31 8.98 5.21
N GLY A 138 -1.61 8.98 5.47
CA GLY A 138 -2.54 8.01 4.92
C GLY A 138 -2.90 8.18 3.44
N LEU A 139 -2.87 9.43 2.96
CA LEU A 139 -3.16 9.75 1.57
C LEU A 139 -1.90 9.68 0.72
N VAL A 140 -0.74 10.04 1.26
CA VAL A 140 0.54 10.02 0.54
C VAL A 140 1.19 8.66 0.68
N ARG A 141 1.16 7.87 -0.39
CA ARG A 141 1.74 6.53 -0.39
C ARG A 141 3.23 6.57 -0.67
N LYS A 142 4.00 6.26 0.37
CA LYS A 142 5.41 5.90 0.21
C LYS A 142 5.54 4.54 -0.46
N LYS A 143 6.58 4.42 -1.28
CA LYS A 143 7.02 3.14 -1.82
C LYS A 143 8.00 2.52 -0.84
N CYS A 144 8.07 1.20 -0.85
CA CYS A 144 9.18 0.51 -0.24
C CYS A 144 10.44 0.84 -1.06
N GLU A 145 11.42 1.45 -0.42
CA GLU A 145 12.76 1.59 -0.98
C GLU A 145 13.40 0.20 -1.00
N TYR A 146 13.48 -0.38 -2.20
CA TYR A 146 14.06 -1.69 -2.39
C TYR A 146 15.44 -1.55 -3.02
N THR A 147 16.43 -2.11 -2.33
CA THR A 147 17.78 -2.30 -2.84
C THR A 147 18.03 -3.80 -2.98
N SER A 148 18.51 -4.23 -4.14
CA SER A 148 18.83 -5.64 -4.36
C SER A 148 19.94 -6.08 -3.41
N PRO A 149 19.82 -7.26 -2.77
CA PRO A 149 20.92 -7.84 -2.01
C PRO A 149 22.17 -7.97 -2.89
N THR A 150 23.33 -7.67 -2.32
CA THR A 150 24.63 -7.87 -2.97
C THR A 150 25.23 -9.24 -2.68
N GLU A 151 24.75 -9.92 -1.65
CA GLU A 151 25.19 -11.25 -1.24
C GLU A 151 24.58 -12.32 -2.16
N GLU A 152 25.43 -13.15 -2.76
CA GLU A 152 25.00 -14.19 -3.70
C GLU A 152 24.02 -15.20 -3.06
N GLU A 153 24.19 -15.51 -1.77
CA GLU A 153 23.32 -16.43 -1.02
C GLU A 153 21.88 -15.91 -0.84
N ALA A 154 21.70 -14.58 -0.91
CA ALA A 154 20.40 -13.93 -0.83
C ALA A 154 19.68 -13.86 -2.18
N LEU A 155 20.37 -14.21 -3.27
CA LEU A 155 19.85 -14.23 -4.63
C LEU A 155 19.61 -15.66 -5.12
N LYS A 156 18.68 -15.81 -6.06
CA LYS A 156 18.37 -17.11 -6.66
C LYS A 156 17.91 -16.97 -8.10
N ASP A 157 18.37 -17.90 -8.94
CA ASP A 157 17.83 -18.10 -10.28
C ASP A 157 16.57 -18.95 -10.20
N ILE A 158 15.49 -18.47 -10.80
CA ILE A 158 14.18 -19.12 -10.75
C ILE A 158 13.63 -19.32 -12.15
N THR A 159 12.99 -20.47 -12.38
CA THR A 159 12.21 -20.71 -13.59
C THR A 159 10.72 -20.66 -13.24
N ILE A 160 10.00 -19.75 -13.89
CA ILE A 160 8.55 -19.61 -13.76
C ILE A 160 7.90 -20.17 -15.01
N ARG A 161 7.06 -21.19 -14.82
CA ARG A 161 6.33 -21.85 -15.92
C ARG A 161 5.03 -21.14 -16.24
N ASN A 162 4.52 -21.34 -17.45
CA ASN A 162 3.21 -20.82 -17.90
C ASN A 162 3.09 -19.29 -17.82
N VAL A 163 4.17 -18.57 -18.10
CA VAL A 163 4.15 -17.11 -18.17
C VAL A 163 3.65 -16.68 -19.54
N SER A 164 2.75 -15.70 -19.59
CA SER A 164 2.26 -15.14 -20.85
C SER A 164 3.40 -14.49 -21.62
N SER A 165 3.61 -14.90 -22.87
CA SER A 165 4.70 -14.39 -23.71
C SER A 165 4.64 -12.87 -23.85
N SER A 166 3.46 -12.31 -24.16
CA SER A 166 3.28 -10.87 -24.33
C SER A 166 3.49 -10.06 -23.05
N LEU A 167 2.98 -10.53 -21.90
CA LEU A 167 3.21 -9.85 -20.63
C LEU A 167 4.68 -9.89 -20.21
N TYR A 168 5.37 -11.01 -20.50
CA TYR A 168 6.79 -11.11 -20.22
C TYR A 168 7.60 -10.13 -21.08
N ASP A 169 7.27 -9.97 -22.35
CA ASP A 169 7.99 -9.06 -23.24
C ASP A 169 7.80 -7.59 -22.80
N GLU A 170 6.60 -7.23 -22.32
CA GLU A 170 6.37 -5.92 -21.70
C GLU A 170 7.14 -5.75 -20.38
N PHE A 171 7.18 -6.79 -19.56
CA PHE A 171 7.99 -6.82 -18.34
C PHE A 171 9.48 -6.61 -18.63
N LEU A 172 10.02 -7.27 -19.66
CA LEU A 172 11.40 -7.09 -20.13
C LEU A 172 11.67 -5.66 -20.59
N ALA A 173 10.79 -5.11 -21.43
CA ALA A 173 10.91 -3.74 -21.91
C ALA A 173 10.93 -2.74 -20.75
N LYS A 174 10.06 -2.98 -19.76
CA LYS A 174 9.99 -2.14 -18.57
C LYS A 174 11.24 -2.26 -17.69
N ALA A 175 11.72 -3.47 -17.42
CA ALA A 175 12.97 -3.71 -16.68
C ALA A 175 14.15 -2.97 -17.34
N LYS A 176 14.28 -3.10 -18.67
CA LYS A 176 15.33 -2.44 -19.47
C LYS A 176 15.23 -0.91 -19.39
N SER A 177 14.03 -0.35 -19.52
CA SER A 177 13.83 1.11 -19.41
C SER A 177 14.18 1.66 -18.02
N GLU A 178 14.15 0.83 -16.98
CA GLU A 178 14.55 1.19 -15.62
C GLU A 178 16.00 0.84 -15.28
N GLY A 179 16.77 0.34 -16.25
CA GLY A 179 18.17 -0.04 -16.08
C GLY A 179 18.38 -1.22 -15.12
N LYS A 180 17.38 -2.09 -14.95
CA LYS A 180 17.43 -3.23 -14.01
C LYS A 180 17.47 -4.56 -14.76
N THR A 181 18.11 -5.56 -14.16
CA THR A 181 17.97 -6.95 -14.60
C THR A 181 16.54 -7.45 -14.35
N THR A 182 16.18 -8.57 -14.97
CA THR A 182 14.86 -9.16 -14.79
C THR A 182 14.61 -9.64 -13.36
N GLY A 183 15.64 -10.17 -12.68
CA GLY A 183 15.51 -10.57 -11.28
C GLY A 183 15.32 -9.39 -10.35
N GLU A 184 16.18 -8.37 -10.45
CA GLU A 184 16.07 -7.15 -9.65
C GLU A 184 14.73 -6.44 -9.86
N PHE A 185 14.28 -6.32 -11.10
CA PHE A 185 13.00 -5.69 -11.41
C PHE A 185 11.83 -6.50 -10.86
N PHE A 186 11.88 -7.83 -10.94
CA PHE A 186 10.86 -8.68 -10.33
C PHE A 186 10.86 -8.57 -8.80
N SER A 187 12.02 -8.61 -8.15
CA SER A 187 12.15 -8.41 -6.71
C SER A 187 11.64 -7.05 -6.25
N MET A 188 11.93 -5.99 -7.01
CA MET A 188 11.36 -4.66 -6.76
C MET A 188 9.83 -4.68 -6.86
N ILE A 189 9.26 -5.37 -7.85
CA ILE A 189 7.80 -5.55 -7.95
C ILE A 189 7.27 -6.29 -6.71
N LEU A 190 7.92 -7.39 -6.29
CA LEU A 190 7.52 -8.17 -5.12
C LEU A 190 7.55 -7.32 -3.85
N ALA A 191 8.64 -6.59 -3.59
CA ALA A 191 8.80 -5.70 -2.44
C ALA A 191 7.68 -4.66 -2.35
N ASN A 192 7.22 -4.14 -3.50
CA ASN A 192 6.14 -3.16 -3.55
C ASN A 192 4.72 -3.78 -3.49
N SER A 193 4.59 -5.09 -3.68
CA SER A 193 3.30 -5.74 -3.90
C SER A 193 2.88 -6.68 -2.78
N LEU A 194 3.81 -7.44 -2.23
CA LEU A 194 3.59 -8.33 -1.08
C LEU A 194 2.96 -7.60 0.12
N PRO A 195 3.39 -6.38 0.49
CA PRO A 195 2.72 -5.59 1.52
C PRO A 195 1.21 -5.48 1.33
N PHE A 196 0.74 -5.24 0.11
CA PHE A 196 -0.68 -5.08 -0.18
C PHE A 196 -1.43 -6.40 -0.08
N ILE A 197 -0.77 -7.50 -0.46
CA ILE A 197 -1.31 -8.85 -0.31
C ILE A 197 -1.49 -9.17 1.18
N GLU A 198 -0.47 -8.92 1.99
CA GLU A 198 -0.48 -9.19 3.43
C GLU A 198 -1.48 -8.32 4.18
N ILE A 199 -1.53 -7.01 3.90
CA ILE A 199 -2.53 -6.10 4.47
C ILE A 199 -3.93 -6.60 4.12
N ARG A 200 -4.15 -7.01 2.87
CA ARG A 200 -5.45 -7.48 2.42
C ARG A 200 -5.85 -8.79 3.09
N GLU A 201 -4.91 -9.69 3.36
CA GLU A 201 -5.16 -10.91 4.15
C GLU A 201 -5.53 -10.56 5.59
N ALA A 202 -4.74 -9.70 6.24
CA ALA A 202 -4.94 -9.30 7.63
C ALA A 202 -6.26 -8.55 7.89
N VAL A 203 -6.70 -7.75 6.91
CA VAL A 203 -7.85 -6.84 7.01
C VAL A 203 -9.07 -7.38 6.27
N GLY A 204 -8.89 -8.39 5.42
CA GLY A 204 -9.93 -9.04 4.62
C GLY A 204 -11.21 -9.44 5.37
N PRO A 205 -11.18 -9.79 6.66
CA PRO A 205 -12.39 -10.03 7.47
C PRO A 205 -13.13 -8.75 7.92
N MET A 206 -12.48 -7.59 7.96
CA MET A 206 -12.98 -6.34 8.57
C MET A 206 -13.59 -5.36 7.55
N ARG A 207 -14.22 -5.88 6.47
CA ARG A 207 -14.59 -5.17 5.22
C ARG A 207 -15.58 -4.00 5.33
N LYS A 208 -16.09 -3.68 6.53
CA LYS A 208 -17.17 -2.69 6.69
C LYS A 208 -16.67 -1.27 6.93
N LYS A 209 -15.43 -1.07 7.36
CA LYS A 209 -14.88 0.26 7.70
C LYS A 209 -14.08 0.83 6.53
N LYS A 210 -14.16 2.15 6.30
CA LYS A 210 -13.22 2.85 5.41
C LYS A 210 -11.84 2.86 6.07
N ILE A 211 -10.80 2.53 5.33
CA ILE A 211 -9.46 2.33 5.89
C ILE A 211 -8.47 3.28 5.23
N LEU A 212 -7.66 3.88 6.09
CA LEU A 212 -6.49 4.67 5.76
C LEU A 212 -5.25 3.81 6.03
N LEU A 213 -4.27 3.86 5.14
CA LEU A 213 -3.09 3.00 5.20
C LEU A 213 -1.84 3.86 5.30
N ILE A 214 -1.05 3.66 6.36
CA ILE A 214 0.24 4.31 6.57
C ILE A 214 1.32 3.24 6.44
N VAL A 215 2.24 3.43 5.49
CA VAL A 215 3.25 2.44 5.12
C VAL A 215 4.65 3.03 5.03
N PHE A 216 5.67 2.24 5.38
CA PHE A 216 7.10 2.53 5.12
C PHE A 216 7.57 3.88 5.66
N GLU A 217 7.10 4.21 6.86
CA GLU A 217 7.60 5.37 7.60
C GLU A 217 8.75 4.93 8.51
N ASP A 218 9.76 5.77 8.64
CA ASP A 218 10.85 5.51 9.58
C ASP A 218 10.35 5.67 11.01
N ARG A 219 9.79 6.84 11.33
CA ARG A 219 9.22 7.11 12.66
C ARG A 219 7.87 7.80 12.55
N VAL A 220 6.89 7.28 13.29
CA VAL A 220 5.54 7.86 13.37
C VAL A 220 5.13 7.95 14.82
N GLN A 221 4.90 9.18 15.29
CA GLN A 221 4.22 9.44 16.54
C GLN A 221 2.74 9.69 16.25
N ILE A 222 1.83 9.09 17.01
CA ILE A 222 0.38 9.21 16.84
C ILE A 222 -0.21 9.80 18.11
N SER A 223 -0.82 10.98 18.00
CA SER A 223 -1.55 11.59 19.12
C SER A 223 -2.99 11.10 19.20
N THR A 224 -3.66 11.45 20.30
CA THR A 224 -5.10 11.21 20.47
C THR A 224 -5.88 11.97 19.39
N GLU A 225 -5.54 13.23 19.14
CA GLU A 225 -6.18 14.10 18.14
C GLU A 225 -6.00 13.56 16.71
N ASP A 226 -4.83 12.97 16.41
CA ASP A 226 -4.61 12.28 15.13
C ASP A 226 -5.65 11.18 14.92
N LEU A 227 -5.92 10.35 15.94
CA LEU A 227 -6.88 9.26 15.81
C LEU A 227 -8.32 9.74 15.78
N GLU A 228 -8.67 10.78 16.55
CA GLU A 228 -9.99 11.41 16.50
C GLU A 228 -10.30 12.01 15.13
N ALA A 229 -9.30 12.60 14.48
CA ALA A 229 -9.42 13.16 13.14
C ALA A 229 -9.79 12.12 12.05
N LEU A 230 -9.62 10.82 12.32
CA LEU A 230 -10.07 9.76 11.41
C LEU A 230 -11.60 9.61 11.40
N GLY A 231 -12.29 10.02 12.47
CA GLY A 231 -13.73 9.84 12.64
C GLY A 231 -14.16 8.36 12.51
N ASP A 232 -15.02 8.08 11.53
CA ASP A 232 -15.53 6.74 11.25
C ASP A 232 -14.53 5.84 10.50
N ARG A 233 -13.30 6.31 10.22
CA ARG A 233 -12.28 5.55 9.50
C ARG A 233 -11.40 4.74 10.44
N GLY A 234 -10.90 3.65 9.92
CA GLY A 234 -9.86 2.85 10.56
C GLY A 234 -8.50 3.17 9.95
N VAL A 235 -7.43 2.94 10.71
CA VAL A 235 -6.06 3.03 10.22
C VAL A 235 -5.36 1.68 10.30
N VAL A 236 -4.57 1.39 9.27
CA VAL A 236 -3.61 0.27 9.26
C VAL A 236 -2.22 0.85 9.16
N PHE A 237 -1.34 0.39 10.04
CA PHE A 237 0.08 0.70 10.02
C PHE A 237 0.84 -0.51 9.48
N TYR A 238 1.75 -0.30 8.53
CA TYR A 238 2.52 -1.38 7.92
C TYR A 238 3.99 -1.00 7.72
N GLY A 239 4.91 -1.84 8.17
CA GLY A 239 6.33 -1.69 7.85
C GLY A 239 6.93 -0.38 8.37
N ILE A 240 6.58 0.02 9.60
CA ILE A 240 7.10 1.23 10.25
C ILE A 240 8.25 0.85 11.17
N ASN A 241 9.38 1.57 11.13
CA ASN A 241 10.51 1.23 11.99
C ASN A 241 10.20 1.57 13.46
N GLU A 242 9.69 2.77 13.75
CA GLU A 242 9.24 3.15 15.09
C GLU A 242 7.85 3.77 15.07
N LEU A 243 6.88 3.10 15.69
CA LEU A 243 5.51 3.58 15.85
C LEU A 243 5.23 3.86 17.33
N ASP A 244 4.96 5.11 17.66
CA ASP A 244 4.79 5.58 19.04
C ASP A 244 3.41 6.21 19.24
N PHE A 245 2.59 5.60 20.09
CA PHE A 245 1.25 6.09 20.42
C PHE A 245 1.28 6.96 21.68
N ALA A 246 0.51 8.04 21.71
CA ALA A 246 0.45 8.93 22.86
C ALA A 246 0.03 8.21 24.16
N LYS A 247 0.59 8.65 25.30
CA LYS A 247 0.48 7.98 26.61
C LYS A 247 -0.95 7.94 27.15
N ASP A 248 -1.73 8.96 26.82
CA ASP A 248 -3.10 9.24 27.24
C ASP A 248 -4.15 8.58 26.33
N LEU A 249 -3.72 7.83 25.30
CA LEU A 249 -4.63 7.20 24.37
C LEU A 249 -5.58 6.21 25.04
N GLU A 250 -6.88 6.48 24.96
CA GLU A 250 -7.91 5.63 25.56
C GLU A 250 -8.10 4.32 24.79
N GLN A 251 -8.50 3.27 25.53
CA GLN A 251 -8.73 1.93 24.98
C GLN A 251 -9.81 1.90 23.90
N GLU A 252 -10.90 2.64 24.08
CA GLU A 252 -12.02 2.66 23.13
C GLU A 252 -11.60 3.30 21.80
N LEU A 253 -10.92 4.44 21.86
CA LEU A 253 -10.38 5.10 20.68
C LEU A 253 -9.37 4.21 19.95
N PHE A 254 -8.47 3.53 20.69
CA PHE A 254 -7.54 2.56 20.11
C PHE A 254 -8.28 1.44 19.36
N LEU A 255 -9.27 0.81 19.98
CA LEU A 255 -10.02 -0.30 19.38
C LEU A 255 -10.83 0.11 18.15
N ASN A 256 -11.38 1.31 18.18
CA ASN A 256 -12.19 1.85 17.10
C ASN A 256 -11.30 2.29 15.94
N ALA A 257 -10.26 3.09 16.19
CA ALA A 257 -9.44 3.68 15.15
C ALA A 257 -8.44 2.68 14.56
N ILE A 258 -7.79 1.83 15.36
CA ILE A 258 -6.66 1.02 14.90
C ILE A 258 -7.14 -0.37 14.46
N ILE A 259 -7.05 -0.63 13.16
CA ILE A 259 -7.47 -1.87 12.55
C ILE A 259 -6.41 -2.95 12.73
N LYS A 260 -5.19 -2.67 12.28
CA LYS A 260 -4.03 -3.55 12.34
C LYS A 260 -2.71 -2.77 12.35
N ILE A 261 -1.72 -3.35 13.02
CA ILE A 261 -0.31 -2.91 13.03
C ILE A 261 0.51 -4.10 12.53
N ILE A 262 1.22 -3.96 11.41
CA ILE A 262 1.78 -5.11 10.70
C ILE A 262 3.26 -4.84 10.42
N LYS A 263 4.12 -5.82 10.73
CA LYS A 263 5.56 -5.78 10.41
C LYS A 263 6.27 -4.49 10.84
N CYS A 264 5.88 -3.94 11.99
CA CYS A 264 6.58 -2.79 12.55
C CYS A 264 7.76 -3.28 13.40
N GLU A 265 8.90 -2.59 13.33
CA GLU A 265 10.12 -3.00 14.03
C GLU A 265 10.00 -2.72 15.53
N LYS A 266 9.55 -1.51 15.89
CA LYS A 266 9.31 -1.08 17.26
C LYS A 266 7.93 -0.41 17.37
N VAL A 267 7.12 -0.86 18.32
CA VAL A 267 5.83 -0.23 18.66
C VAL A 267 5.81 0.15 20.14
N ILE A 268 5.65 1.43 20.43
CA ILE A 268 5.56 1.99 21.78
C ILE A 268 4.09 2.30 22.08
N LEU A 269 3.60 1.72 23.17
CA LEU A 269 2.17 1.63 23.46
C LEU A 269 1.81 2.41 24.72
N PRO A 270 0.59 2.97 24.79
CA PRO A 270 0.08 3.57 26.01
C PRO A 270 -0.12 2.52 27.11
N LYS A 271 0.11 2.90 28.37
CA LYS A 271 -0.16 2.01 29.53
C LYS A 271 -1.66 1.79 29.77
N THR A 272 -2.49 2.71 29.29
CA THR A 272 -3.95 2.69 29.42
C THR A 272 -4.60 1.59 28.58
N VAL A 273 -3.92 1.05 27.56
CA VAL A 273 -4.46 0.00 26.69
C VAL A 273 -3.90 -1.36 27.11
N PRO A 274 -4.76 -2.32 27.49
CA PRO A 274 -4.32 -3.66 27.84
C PRO A 274 -3.49 -4.34 26.74
N ARG A 275 -2.39 -4.98 27.13
CA ARG A 275 -1.44 -5.61 26.20
C ARG A 275 -2.09 -6.63 25.25
N LEU A 276 -3.07 -7.41 25.73
CA LEU A 276 -3.77 -8.39 24.90
C LEU A 276 -4.62 -7.72 23.80
N ILE A 277 -5.20 -6.54 24.07
CA ILE A 277 -5.93 -5.77 23.07
C ILE A 277 -4.97 -5.33 21.96
N VAL A 278 -3.81 -4.80 22.33
CA VAL A 278 -2.79 -4.43 21.34
C VAL A 278 -2.34 -5.64 20.53
N LEU A 279 -2.00 -6.75 21.20
CA LEU A 279 -1.52 -7.96 20.54
C LEU A 279 -2.53 -8.53 19.54
N SER A 280 -3.84 -8.38 19.80
CA SER A 280 -4.89 -8.77 18.85
C SER A 280 -4.87 -7.94 17.54
N ARG A 281 -4.26 -6.75 17.57
CA ARG A 281 -4.13 -5.82 16.44
C ARG A 281 -2.75 -5.91 15.76
N THR A 282 -1.74 -6.45 16.43
CA THR A 282 -0.38 -6.59 15.87
C THR A 282 -0.19 -7.89 15.10
N ILE A 283 0.59 -7.86 14.01
CA ILE A 283 1.02 -9.03 13.23
C ILE A 283 2.50 -8.85 12.88
N ASP A 284 3.32 -9.86 13.15
CA ASP A 284 4.75 -9.91 12.79
C ASP A 284 5.58 -8.68 13.21
N CYS A 285 5.22 -8.03 14.33
CA CYS A 285 6.00 -6.92 14.89
C CYS A 285 7.14 -7.46 15.75
N LYS A 286 8.33 -6.84 15.70
CA LYS A 286 9.51 -7.38 16.41
C LYS A 286 9.56 -6.99 17.89
N ASN A 287 9.45 -5.69 18.20
CA ASN A 287 9.55 -5.16 19.56
C ASN A 287 8.29 -4.40 19.94
N LEU A 288 7.70 -4.77 21.09
CA LEU A 288 6.56 -4.09 21.68
C LEU A 288 6.94 -3.56 23.06
N GLU A 289 6.94 -2.24 23.22
CA GLU A 289 7.27 -1.55 24.45
C GLU A 289 6.04 -0.83 24.99
N LEU A 290 5.95 -0.70 26.31
CA LEU A 290 5.00 0.20 26.96
C LEU A 290 5.72 1.51 27.23
N HIS A 291 5.01 2.63 27.14
CA HIS A 291 5.52 3.90 27.65
C HIS A 291 5.99 3.74 29.09
N ASN A 292 7.12 4.37 29.42
CA ASN A 292 7.58 4.52 30.80
C ASN A 292 6.69 5.49 31.57
#